data_AF-A0A8B6C471-F1
#
_entry.id   AF-A0A8B6C471-F1
#
_cell.length_a   1.000
_cell.length_b   1.000
_cell.length_c   1.000
_cell.angle_alpha   90.00
_cell.angle_beta   90.00
_cell.angle_gamma   90.00
#
_symmetry.space_group_name_H-M   'P 1'
#
loop_
_entity.id
_entity.type
_entity.pdbx_description
1 polymer ?
#
loop_
_entity_poly.entity_id
_entity_poly.type
_entity_poly.pdbx_seq_one_letter_code
_entity_poly.pdbx_strand_id
1 'polypeptide(L)'
;VTTLGKSYTDNFGLTSAAVAVASGSIAVMLSAKSSLTNRDVMHILTRTALNNMTLQYKVTDTPFVCNDAGFQVSLQYGFGLLNVEAMVEEAIRWENVGTRLDCRVDFYPKPFP
;
A
#
# COMPACT_ATOMS: atom_id res chain seq x y z
N VAL A 1 33.18 -5.73 14.25
CA VAL A 1 32.43 -4.81 13.36
C VAL A 1 32.23 -3.51 14.10
N THR A 2 32.83 -2.43 13.60
CA THR A 2 33.23 -1.20 14.32
C THR A 2 32.08 -0.38 14.91
N THR A 3 32.20 0.04 16.17
CA THR A 3 31.26 0.88 16.92
C THR A 3 31.75 2.33 16.97
N LEU A 4 30.96 3.24 16.39
CA LEU A 4 30.92 4.67 16.68
C LEU A 4 29.44 4.93 17.04
N GLY A 5 29.12 5.12 18.33
CA GLY A 5 27.74 5.44 18.77
C GLY A 5 26.63 4.45 18.38
N LYS A 6 26.94 3.15 18.30
CA LYS A 6 26.00 2.11 17.83
C LYS A 6 25.10 1.62 18.97
N SER A 7 24.01 2.33 19.24
CA SER A 7 22.87 1.83 20.01
C SER A 7 21.83 1.25 19.06
N TYR A 8 21.27 0.08 19.39
CA TYR A 8 20.11 -0.50 18.69
C TYR A 8 18.90 -0.47 19.63
N THR A 9 17.70 -0.55 19.06
CA THR A 9 16.45 -0.56 19.84
C THR A 9 15.55 -1.67 19.35
N ASP A 10 15.07 -2.47 20.29
CA ASP A 10 14.06 -3.50 20.03
C ASP A 10 12.63 -2.94 20.25
N ASN A 11 12.53 -1.66 20.61
CA ASN A 11 11.27 -0.97 20.91
C ASN A 11 10.84 -0.01 19.78
N PHE A 12 11.45 -0.11 18.59
CA PHE A 12 10.97 0.63 17.42
C PHE A 12 9.73 -0.05 16.84
N GLY A 13 8.55 0.49 17.13
CA GLY A 13 7.27 -0.13 16.78
C GLY A 13 6.22 0.86 16.25
N LEU A 14 4.96 0.43 16.35
CA LEU A 14 3.77 1.18 15.88
C LEU A 14 3.79 1.48 14.37
N THR A 15 2.94 2.41 13.96
CA THR A 15 2.79 2.86 12.58
C THR A 15 4.08 3.41 11.99
N SER A 16 4.94 4.04 12.79
CA SER A 16 6.25 4.55 12.34
C SER A 16 7.19 3.43 11.87
N ALA A 17 7.24 2.31 12.59
CA ALA A 17 8.01 1.15 12.14
C ALA A 17 7.42 0.53 10.87
N ALA A 18 6.09 0.49 10.76
CA ALA A 18 5.41 0.03 9.55
C ALA A 18 5.75 0.92 8.33
N VAL A 19 5.82 2.25 8.51
CA VAL A 19 6.23 3.19 7.45
C VAL A 19 7.67 2.92 7.00
N ALA A 20 8.59 2.65 7.92
CA ALA A 20 9.97 2.33 7.58
C ALA A 20 10.07 1.02 6.76
N VAL A 21 9.34 -0.02 7.17
CA VAL A 21 9.26 -1.29 6.42
C VAL A 21 8.67 -1.05 5.02
N ALA A 22 7.55 -0.34 4.92
CA ALA A 22 6.93 -0.02 3.63
C ALA A 22 7.87 0.75 2.70
N SER A 23 8.62 1.71 3.24
CA SER A 23 9.60 2.49 2.47
C SER A 23 10.72 1.61 1.92
N GLY A 24 11.24 0.70 2.75
CA GLY A 24 12.25 -0.28 2.32
C GLY A 24 11.72 -1.24 1.24
N SER A 25 10.50 -1.76 1.42
CA SER A 25 9.84 -2.62 0.43
C SER A 25 9.62 -1.93 -0.91
N ILE A 26 9.16 -0.67 -0.91
CA ILE A 26 9.01 0.13 -2.13
C ILE A 26 10.37 0.38 -2.78
N ALA A 27 11.42 0.63 -2.00
CA ALA A 27 12.77 0.79 -2.55
C ALA A 27 13.27 -0.47 -3.26
N VAL A 28 12.98 -1.66 -2.72
CA VAL A 28 13.30 -2.95 -3.39
C VAL A 28 12.50 -3.13 -4.68
N MET A 29 11.22 -2.73 -4.68
CA MET A 29 10.42 -2.77 -5.90
C MET A 29 10.94 -1.80 -6.98
N LEU A 30 11.30 -0.57 -6.59
CA LEU A 30 11.85 0.43 -7.50
C LEU A 30 13.26 0.07 -8.00
N SER A 31 14.04 -0.70 -7.23
CA SER A 31 15.32 -1.22 -7.71
C SER A 31 15.15 -2.25 -8.82
N ALA A 32 14.04 -3.00 -8.83
CA ALA A 32 13.68 -3.90 -9.93
C ALA A 32 13.14 -3.15 -11.16
N LYS A 33 12.41 -2.06 -10.97
CA LYS A 33 11.94 -1.19 -12.07
C LYS A 33 11.89 0.28 -11.68
N SER A 34 12.90 1.03 -12.13
CA SER A 34 13.05 2.46 -11.80
C SER A 34 12.14 3.38 -12.61
N SER A 35 11.52 2.90 -13.69
CA SER A 35 10.63 3.71 -14.53
C SER A 35 9.21 3.87 -13.95
N LEU A 36 8.89 3.22 -12.84
CA LEU A 36 7.57 3.30 -12.21
C LEU A 36 7.28 4.71 -11.69
N THR A 37 6.10 5.23 -11.95
CA THR A 37 5.61 6.47 -11.34
C THR A 37 5.04 6.20 -9.95
N ASN A 38 4.83 7.25 -9.15
CA ASN A 38 4.16 7.14 -7.85
C ASN A 38 2.78 6.47 -7.95
N ARG A 39 2.07 6.66 -9.07
CA ARG A 39 0.78 6.01 -9.29
C ARG A 39 0.92 4.53 -9.59
N ASP A 40 1.92 4.15 -10.38
CA ASP A 40 2.22 2.75 -10.65
C ASP A 40 2.52 2.00 -9.36
N VAL A 41 3.33 2.61 -8.48
CA VAL A 41 3.60 2.09 -7.13
C VAL A 41 2.29 1.81 -6.40
N MET A 42 1.37 2.78 -6.31
CA MET A 42 0.08 2.59 -5.63
C MET A 42 -0.77 1.49 -6.25
N HIS A 43 -0.77 1.34 -7.58
CA HIS A 43 -1.51 0.29 -8.27
C HIS A 43 -0.94 -1.10 -8.01
N ILE A 44 0.39 -1.26 -8.06
CA ILE A 44 1.06 -2.53 -7.78
C ILE A 44 0.76 -2.95 -6.34
N LEU A 45 0.95 -2.04 -5.37
CA LEU A 45 0.65 -2.29 -3.95
C LEU A 45 -0.78 -2.79 -3.75
N THR A 46 -1.74 -2.19 -4.46
CA THR A 46 -3.16 -2.58 -4.40
C THR A 46 -3.40 -3.99 -4.93
N ARG A 47 -2.75 -4.37 -6.04
CA ARG A 47 -2.93 -5.67 -6.71
C ARG A 47 -2.25 -6.82 -5.99
N THR A 48 -1.14 -6.56 -5.31
CA THR A 48 -0.30 -7.60 -4.71
C THR A 48 -0.53 -7.78 -3.22
N ALA A 49 -1.34 -6.92 -2.58
CA ALA A 49 -1.58 -6.98 -1.15
C ALA A 49 -2.26 -8.29 -0.72
N LEU A 50 -1.84 -8.80 0.43
CA LEU A 50 -2.40 -9.99 1.05
C LEU A 50 -3.52 -9.60 2.02
N ASN A 51 -4.74 -10.03 1.71
CA ASN A 51 -5.97 -9.70 2.44
C ASN A 51 -6.66 -10.93 3.06
N ASN A 52 -6.15 -12.14 2.81
CA ASN A 52 -6.66 -13.39 3.35
C ASN A 52 -6.04 -13.76 4.72
N MET A 53 -5.44 -12.78 5.41
CA MET A 53 -4.78 -13.05 6.68
C MET A 53 -5.82 -13.37 7.74
N THR A 54 -5.80 -14.62 8.19
CA THR A 54 -6.36 -14.98 9.49
C THR A 54 -5.40 -14.42 10.54
N LEU A 55 -5.56 -13.15 10.89
CA LEU A 55 -4.81 -12.57 12.00
C LEU A 55 -5.21 -13.36 13.26
N GLN A 56 -4.24 -14.05 13.85
CA GLN A 56 -4.42 -14.91 15.04
C GLN A 56 -5.02 -14.13 16.22
N TYR A 57 -4.90 -12.81 16.19
CA TYR A 57 -5.66 -11.86 16.98
C TYR A 57 -6.82 -11.34 16.13
N LYS A 58 -7.97 -11.99 16.27
CA LYS A 58 -9.25 -11.55 15.72
C LYS A 58 -9.69 -10.29 16.48
N VAL A 59 -9.02 -9.17 16.22
CA VAL A 59 -9.25 -7.88 16.89
C VAL A 59 -9.48 -6.82 15.82
N THR A 60 -10.47 -7.01 14.95
CA THR A 60 -11.04 -5.88 14.19
C THR A 60 -12.53 -6.05 13.97
N ASP A 61 -13.29 -5.00 14.28
CA ASP A 61 -14.70 -4.86 13.92
C ASP A 61 -14.90 -4.49 12.43
N THR A 62 -13.81 -4.34 11.66
CA THR A 62 -13.86 -3.96 10.24
C THR A 62 -13.41 -5.12 9.33
N PRO A 63 -14.36 -5.88 8.75
CA PRO A 63 -14.03 -6.92 7.80
C PRO A 63 -13.44 -6.34 6.52
N PHE A 64 -12.68 -7.15 5.79
CA PHE A 64 -12.41 -6.84 4.38
C PHE A 64 -13.72 -6.94 3.59
N VAL A 65 -13.97 -5.94 2.75
CA VAL A 65 -15.14 -5.85 1.87
C VAL A 65 -14.64 -5.73 0.44
N CYS A 66 -15.26 -6.47 -0.47
CA CYS A 66 -14.98 -6.37 -1.89
C CYS A 66 -15.57 -5.05 -2.44
N ASN A 67 -14.76 -4.22 -3.07
CA ASN A 67 -15.23 -3.04 -3.79
C ASN A 67 -15.70 -3.39 -5.22
N ASP A 68 -16.29 -2.43 -5.93
CA ASP A 68 -16.80 -2.63 -7.30
C ASP A 68 -15.71 -2.94 -8.33
N ALA A 69 -14.43 -2.72 -7.99
CA ALA A 69 -13.28 -3.08 -8.81
C ALA A 69 -12.75 -4.50 -8.52
N GLY A 70 -13.39 -5.24 -7.61
CA GLY A 70 -13.02 -6.62 -7.28
C GLY A 70 -11.89 -6.76 -6.24
N PHE A 71 -11.49 -5.67 -5.58
CA PHE A 71 -10.44 -5.69 -4.56
C PHE A 71 -11.03 -5.76 -3.15
N GLN A 72 -10.41 -6.56 -2.28
CA GLN A 72 -10.73 -6.59 -0.86
C GLN A 72 -10.12 -5.38 -0.15
N VAL A 73 -10.94 -4.63 0.59
CA VAL A 73 -10.53 -3.42 1.31
C VAL A 73 -11.05 -3.44 2.74
N SER A 74 -10.19 -3.15 3.70
CA SER A 74 -10.55 -2.88 5.09
C SER A 74 -10.29 -1.41 5.40
N LEU A 75 -11.16 -0.79 6.19
CA LEU A 75 -10.95 0.58 6.67
C LEU A 75 -9.67 0.71 7.52
N GLN A 76 -9.26 -0.37 8.19
CA GLN A 76 -8.11 -0.37 9.08
C GLN A 76 -6.80 -0.78 8.39
N TYR A 77 -6.89 -1.65 7.38
CA TYR A 77 -5.72 -2.25 6.73
C TYR A 77 -5.56 -1.88 5.25
N GLY A 78 -6.47 -1.07 4.69
CA GLY A 78 -6.50 -0.81 3.25
C GLY A 78 -6.66 -2.10 2.47
N PHE A 79 -5.82 -2.33 1.46
CA PHE A 79 -5.85 -3.54 0.64
C PHE A 79 -5.20 -4.78 1.31
N GLY A 80 -4.54 -4.62 2.46
CA GLY A 80 -3.90 -5.72 3.18
C GLY A 80 -2.39 -5.53 3.39
N LEU A 81 -1.68 -6.61 3.74
CA LEU A 81 -0.23 -6.56 3.99
C LEU A 81 0.56 -6.51 2.68
N LEU A 82 1.71 -5.83 2.72
CA LEU A 82 2.68 -5.82 1.63
C LEU A 82 3.22 -7.23 1.35
N ASN A 83 3.18 -7.64 0.08
CA ASN A 83 3.88 -8.81 -0.42
C ASN A 83 5.02 -8.36 -1.33
N VAL A 84 6.23 -8.25 -0.77
CA VAL A 84 7.39 -7.69 -1.47
C VAL A 84 7.79 -8.54 -2.68
N GLU A 85 7.64 -9.86 -2.60
CA GLU A 85 7.92 -10.77 -3.70
C GLU A 85 6.97 -10.48 -4.88
N ALA A 86 5.66 -10.53 -4.63
CA ALA A 86 4.67 -10.23 -5.67
C ALA A 86 4.78 -8.79 -6.20
N MET A 87 5.13 -7.81 -5.35
CA MET A 87 5.40 -6.44 -5.77
C MET A 87 6.52 -6.36 -6.82
N VAL A 88 7.64 -7.06 -6.57
CA VAL A 88 8.78 -7.08 -7.50
C VAL A 88 8.43 -7.80 -8.80
N GLU A 89 7.75 -8.94 -8.70
CA GLU A 89 7.32 -9.71 -9.89
C GLU A 89 6.37 -8.93 -10.79
N GLU A 90 5.38 -8.25 -10.20
CA GLU A 90 4.43 -7.40 -10.90
C GLU A 90 5.13 -6.18 -11.49
N ALA A 91 6.04 -5.54 -10.71
CA ALA A 91 6.82 -4.39 -11.17
C ALA A 91 7.58 -4.69 -12.46
N ILE A 92 8.31 -5.79 -12.55
CA ILE A 92 9.10 -6.15 -13.75
C ILE A 92 8.22 -6.13 -15.02
N ARG A 93 7.00 -6.66 -14.93
CA ARG A 93 6.06 -6.81 -16.06
C ARG A 93 5.13 -5.60 -16.24
N TRP A 94 5.17 -4.64 -15.32
CA TRP A 94 4.24 -3.52 -15.27
C TRP A 94 4.36 -2.59 -16.49
N GLU A 95 3.23 -2.18 -17.04
CA GLU A 95 3.17 -1.08 -18.01
C GLU A 95 2.64 0.17 -17.30
N ASN A 96 3.36 1.28 -17.41
CA ASN A 96 3.02 2.50 -16.69
C ASN A 96 1.61 2.98 -17.05
N VAL A 97 0.85 3.37 -16.04
CA VAL A 97 -0.50 3.91 -16.22
C VAL A 97 -0.47 5.22 -16.99
N GLY A 98 -1.53 5.49 -17.75
CA GLY A 98 -1.70 6.73 -18.50
C GLY A 98 -1.80 7.97 -17.61
N THR A 99 -1.89 9.15 -18.24
CA THR A 99 -1.98 10.45 -17.56
C THR A 99 -3.14 10.50 -16.57
N ARG A 100 -2.92 11.19 -15.43
CA ARG A 100 -3.99 11.38 -14.43
C ARG A 100 -5.01 12.37 -14.98
N LEU A 101 -6.25 11.93 -15.14
CA LEU A 101 -7.38 12.79 -15.44
C LEU A 101 -7.97 13.33 -14.13
N ASP A 102 -8.34 14.61 -14.11
CA ASP A 102 -9.03 15.26 -12.99
C ASP A 102 -10.43 15.64 -13.46
N CYS A 103 -11.44 14.91 -13.00
CA CYS A 103 -12.83 15.20 -13.31
C CYS A 103 -13.46 15.91 -12.11
N ARG A 104 -13.94 17.14 -12.31
CA ARG A 104 -14.61 17.93 -11.28
C ARG A 104 -16.08 18.04 -11.63
N VAL A 105 -16.92 17.71 -10.66
CA VAL A 105 -18.36 17.93 -10.74
C VAL A 105 -18.69 19.06 -9.77
N ASP A 106 -19.15 20.18 -10.32
CA ASP A 106 -19.65 21.26 -9.49
C ASP A 106 -20.98 20.82 -8.89
N PHE A 107 -20.97 20.60 -7.58
CA PHE A 107 -22.19 20.29 -6.84
C PHE A 107 -23.02 21.56 -6.78
N TYR A 108 -24.02 21.70 -7.65
CA TYR A 108 -25.07 22.69 -7.44
C TYR A 108 -25.99 22.17 -6.34
N PRO A 109 -25.98 22.74 -5.12
CA PRO A 109 -27.00 22.38 -4.14
C PRO A 109 -28.34 22.80 -4.73
N LYS A 110 -29.21 21.82 -4.98
CA LYS A 110 -30.62 22.13 -5.23
C LYS A 110 -31.14 22.86 -4.00
N PRO A 111 -31.72 24.06 -4.12
CA PRO A 111 -32.43 24.65 -2.99
C PRO A 111 -33.52 23.66 -2.56
N PHE A 112 -33.57 23.36 -1.27
CA PHE A 112 -34.65 22.56 -0.70
C PHE A 112 -36.00 23.26 -0.93
N PRO A 113 -37.07 22.54 -1.29
CA PRO A 113 -38.41 23.10 -1.33
C PRO A 113 -38.91 23.52 0.06
#